data_AF-A0A354GWA4-F1
#
_entry.id   AF-A0A354GWA4-F1
#
_cell.length_a   1.000
_cell.length_b   1.000
_cell.length_c   1.000
_cell.angle_alpha   90.00
_cell.angle_beta   90.00
_cell.angle_gamma   90.00
#
_symmetry.space_group_name_H-M   'P 1'
#
loop_
_entity.id
_entity.type
_entity.pdbx_description
1 polymer ?
#
loop_
_entity_poly.entity_id
_entity_poly.type
_entity_poly.pdbx_seq_one_letter_code
_entity_poly.pdbx_strand_id
1 'polypeptide(L)'
;MGEGGVILNNLKVQETESNPVNAQKKQNIAATLLRNLGAAFAGERVVTAGANLKYRPIPLAEKCNQFLTHEKAWYDGEADLSAFPVGESTLSGVRYVLRDFRTSPLPACVMLSGPGVRGKMPEAVEGIRADLKADALFFLHTFRQDKEWKPSKEAKEPPTVFEYVVHYADGKTVVVPVKYGRGVGNWIETKPQGLPDAAAAWAAPLTKGAGKSAVVYQMQWTNPRPDEAIKSIDIRYDAKVGNQYGVPALLAITAGTAAKLYPLLKGVKHG
;
A
#
# COMPACT_ATOMS: atom_id res chain seq x y z
N MET A 1 0.20 29.82 -2.14
CA MET A 1 -0.57 28.63 -1.71
C MET A 1 -0.79 27.80 -2.96
N GLY A 2 -0.13 26.66 -3.07
CA GLY A 2 -0.11 25.85 -4.30
C GLY A 2 -1.14 24.74 -4.21
N GLU A 3 -2.13 24.78 -5.11
CA GLU A 3 -3.09 23.70 -5.33
C GLU A 3 -2.44 22.64 -6.23
N GLY A 4 -2.33 21.42 -5.73
CA GLY A 4 -1.56 20.34 -6.35
C GLY A 4 -2.41 19.50 -7.30
N GLY A 5 -2.17 19.60 -8.60
CA GLY A 5 -2.76 18.69 -9.59
C GLY A 5 -2.02 17.34 -9.67
N VAL A 6 -2.77 16.26 -9.92
CA VAL A 6 -2.21 14.93 -10.20
C VAL A 6 -1.85 14.81 -11.68
N ILE A 7 -0.63 14.36 -11.98
CA ILE A 7 -0.17 14.04 -13.33
C ILE A 7 -0.42 12.55 -13.59
N LEU A 8 -1.43 12.25 -14.39
CA LEU A 8 -1.51 10.99 -15.15
C LEU A 8 -1.05 11.31 -16.57
N ASN A 9 -0.08 10.53 -17.05
CA ASN A 9 0.63 10.70 -18.31
C ASN A 9 -0.26 11.32 -19.42
N ASN A 10 -0.01 12.60 -19.73
CA ASN A 10 -0.64 13.44 -20.76
C ASN A 10 -2.14 13.77 -20.68
N LEU A 11 -2.82 13.67 -19.53
CA LEU A 11 -4.17 14.25 -19.35
C LEU A 11 -4.20 15.24 -18.18
N LYS A 12 -4.31 16.53 -18.50
CA LYS A 12 -4.52 17.60 -17.52
C LYS A 12 -5.97 17.59 -17.05
N VAL A 13 -6.25 16.83 -15.98
CA VAL A 13 -7.55 16.84 -15.32
C VAL A 13 -7.54 17.96 -14.27
N GLN A 14 -8.24 19.06 -14.55
CA GLN A 14 -8.46 20.13 -13.58
C GLN A 14 -9.37 19.66 -12.44
N GLU A 15 -9.06 20.03 -11.20
CA GLU A 15 -9.78 19.60 -9.98
C GLU A 15 -11.22 20.11 -9.90
N THR A 16 -11.52 21.25 -10.54
CA THR A 16 -12.87 21.82 -10.57
C THR A 16 -13.34 21.95 -12.01
N GLU A 17 -14.39 21.22 -12.38
CA GLU A 17 -15.14 21.40 -13.61
C GLU A 17 -16.42 22.16 -13.28
N SER A 18 -16.51 23.43 -13.69
CA SER A 18 -17.66 24.29 -13.46
C SER A 18 -18.90 23.87 -14.26
N ASN A 19 -18.74 23.02 -15.28
CA ASN A 19 -19.84 22.52 -16.10
C ASN A 19 -20.21 21.05 -15.73
N PRO A 20 -21.41 20.81 -15.16
CA PRO A 20 -21.84 19.48 -14.71
C PRO A 20 -21.82 18.42 -15.83
N VAL A 21 -22.08 18.81 -17.08
CA VAL A 21 -22.08 17.91 -18.24
C VAL A 21 -20.66 17.43 -18.56
N ASN A 22 -19.66 18.29 -18.37
CA ASN A 22 -18.26 17.97 -18.60
C ASN A 22 -17.68 17.13 -17.46
N ALA A 23 -18.18 17.30 -16.23
CA ALA A 23 -17.77 16.49 -15.08
C ALA A 23 -18.15 15.02 -15.31
N GLN A 24 -19.38 14.77 -15.76
CA GLN A 24 -19.84 13.43 -16.12
C GLN A 24 -19.04 12.84 -17.29
N LYS A 25 -18.70 13.65 -18.31
CA LYS A 25 -17.86 13.20 -19.43
C LYS A 25 -16.45 12.85 -18.99
N LYS A 26 -15.82 13.64 -18.12
CA LYS A 26 -14.48 13.37 -17.55
C LYS A 26 -14.48 12.10 -16.72
N GLN A 27 -15.50 11.88 -15.89
CA GLN A 27 -15.67 10.63 -15.14
C GLN A 27 -15.84 9.42 -16.07
N ASN A 28 -16.65 9.57 -17.12
CA ASN A 28 -16.84 8.51 -18.11
C ASN A 28 -15.55 8.19 -18.88
N ILE A 29 -14.75 9.20 -19.23
CA ILE A 29 -13.45 9.03 -19.89
C ILE A 29 -12.45 8.36 -18.93
N ALA A 30 -12.32 8.84 -17.69
CA ALA A 30 -11.45 8.25 -16.68
C ALA A 30 -11.83 6.78 -16.39
N ALA A 31 -13.13 6.49 -16.22
CA ALA A 31 -13.64 5.13 -16.03
C ALA A 31 -13.39 4.24 -17.26
N THR A 32 -13.43 4.81 -18.47
CA THR A 32 -13.16 4.06 -19.72
C THR A 32 -11.66 3.79 -19.89
N LEU A 33 -10.80 4.75 -19.55
CA LEU A 33 -9.34 4.55 -19.51
C LEU A 33 -8.98 3.48 -18.48
N LEU A 34 -9.55 3.53 -17.28
CA LEU A 34 -9.34 2.53 -16.23
C LEU A 34 -9.85 1.13 -16.62
N ARG A 35 -10.98 1.04 -17.35
CA ARG A 35 -11.48 -0.23 -17.92
C ARG A 35 -10.57 -0.79 -19.00
N ASN A 36 -9.98 0.07 -19.84
CA ASN A 36 -9.12 -0.34 -20.94
C ASN A 36 -7.68 -0.70 -20.50
N LEU A 37 -7.27 -0.30 -19.29
CA LEU A 37 -5.95 -0.59 -18.70
C LEU A 37 -5.83 -2.00 -18.08
N GLY A 38 -6.86 -2.85 -18.19
CA GLY A 38 -6.72 -4.30 -18.11
C GLY A 38 -6.38 -4.87 -16.73
N ALA A 39 -7.38 -4.96 -15.86
CA ALA A 39 -7.40 -5.97 -14.79
C ALA A 39 -8.85 -6.38 -14.55
N ALA A 40 -9.12 -7.68 -14.55
CA ALA A 40 -10.44 -8.24 -14.30
C ALA A 40 -11.03 -7.69 -12.99
N PHE A 41 -12.08 -6.89 -13.09
CA PHE A 41 -12.80 -6.37 -11.93
C PHE A 41 -13.79 -7.41 -11.43
N ALA A 42 -13.47 -8.07 -10.33
CA ALA A 42 -14.47 -8.75 -9.52
C ALA A 42 -15.14 -7.70 -8.61
N GLY A 43 -16.38 -7.33 -8.92
CA GLY A 43 -17.27 -6.58 -8.01
C GLY A 43 -17.48 -5.09 -8.34
N GLU A 44 -18.75 -4.68 -8.39
CA GLU A 44 -19.28 -3.42 -8.95
C GLU A 44 -19.04 -2.13 -8.14
N ARG A 45 -17.90 -1.95 -7.44
CA ARG A 45 -17.54 -0.64 -6.87
C ARG A 45 -16.07 -0.33 -7.07
N VAL A 46 -15.79 0.42 -8.14
CA VAL A 46 -14.48 1.05 -8.34
C VAL A 46 -14.39 2.23 -7.36
N VAL A 47 -13.60 2.08 -6.31
CA VAL A 47 -13.09 3.23 -5.54
C VAL A 47 -12.00 3.87 -6.39
N THR A 48 -12.39 4.77 -7.30
CA THR A 48 -11.46 5.54 -8.13
C THR A 48 -10.72 6.57 -7.29
N ALA A 49 -9.45 6.80 -7.61
CA ALA A 49 -8.70 7.96 -7.15
C ALA A 49 -9.52 9.24 -7.46
N GLY A 50 -9.87 9.99 -6.40
CA GLY A 50 -10.85 11.10 -6.44
C GLY A 50 -12.08 10.87 -5.55
N ALA A 51 -12.28 9.67 -5.00
CA ALA A 51 -13.24 9.48 -3.91
C ALA A 51 -12.75 10.23 -2.66
N ASN A 52 -13.61 11.08 -2.07
CA ASN A 52 -13.38 11.69 -0.75
C ASN A 52 -13.33 10.58 0.32
N LEU A 53 -12.19 9.89 0.40
CA LEU A 53 -11.93 8.86 1.39
C LEU A 53 -11.53 9.53 2.70
N LYS A 54 -12.18 9.10 3.78
CA LYS A 54 -11.71 9.37 5.14
C LYS A 54 -10.66 8.32 5.49
N TYR A 55 -9.43 8.77 5.74
CA TYR A 55 -8.32 7.89 6.09
C TYR A 55 -8.20 7.69 7.60
N ARG A 56 -8.04 6.44 8.01
CA ARG A 56 -7.83 6.01 9.40
C ARG A 56 -6.60 5.11 9.46
N PRO A 57 -5.44 5.62 9.90
CA PRO A 57 -4.25 4.82 10.15
C PRO A 57 -4.53 3.69 11.15
N ILE A 58 -4.06 2.49 10.85
CA ILE A 58 -4.17 1.32 11.71
C ILE A 58 -2.88 1.20 12.54
N PRO A 59 -2.95 1.20 13.88
CA PRO A 59 -1.76 1.10 14.72
C PRO A 59 -1.02 -0.23 14.53
N LEU A 60 0.26 -0.15 14.20
CA LEU A 60 1.18 -1.31 14.11
C LEU A 60 2.06 -1.47 15.35
N ALA A 61 2.01 -0.48 16.25
CA ALA A 61 2.87 -0.27 17.39
C ALA A 61 3.23 -1.55 18.18
N GLU A 62 2.24 -2.39 18.49
CA GLU A 62 2.38 -3.60 19.30
C GLU A 62 2.98 -4.79 18.53
N LYS A 63 3.05 -4.68 17.20
CA LYS A 63 3.50 -5.74 16.29
C LYS A 63 4.84 -5.43 15.66
N CYS A 64 5.31 -4.19 15.73
CA CYS A 64 6.62 -3.81 15.22
C CYS A 64 7.73 -4.63 15.90
N ASN A 65 8.59 -5.22 15.10
CA ASN A 65 9.69 -6.09 15.54
C ASN A 65 11.04 -5.66 14.99
N GLN A 66 11.08 -4.66 14.11
CA GLN A 66 12.32 -4.19 13.49
C GLN A 66 12.42 -2.66 13.40
N PHE A 67 13.66 -2.15 13.37
CA PHE A 67 13.99 -0.72 13.25
C PHE A 67 14.11 -0.29 11.78
N LEU A 68 14.13 1.01 11.49
CA LEU A 68 14.33 1.53 10.12
C LEU A 68 15.78 1.87 9.78
N THR A 69 16.69 1.83 10.76
CA THR A 69 18.07 2.30 10.63
C THR A 69 19.06 1.15 10.62
N HIS A 70 20.12 1.26 9.79
CA HIS A 70 21.13 0.21 9.66
C HIS A 70 21.89 -0.04 10.97
N GLU A 71 22.06 1.00 11.80
CA GLU A 71 22.74 0.91 13.10
C GLU A 71 22.04 -0.05 14.06
N LYS A 72 20.71 -0.14 13.99
CA LYS A 72 19.92 -0.91 14.97
C LYS A 72 19.53 -2.26 14.44
N ALA A 73 18.92 -2.29 13.27
CA ALA A 73 18.72 -3.47 12.45
C ALA A 73 17.73 -3.12 11.33
N TRP A 74 18.24 -2.58 10.22
CA TRP A 74 17.52 -2.71 8.96
C TRP A 74 17.88 -4.07 8.33
N TYR A 75 17.60 -4.25 7.05
CA TYR A 75 18.24 -5.32 6.29
C TYR A 75 19.78 -5.26 6.39
N ASP A 76 20.45 -6.32 5.92
CA ASP A 76 21.90 -6.32 5.79
C ASP A 76 22.45 -5.14 4.95
N GLY A 77 23.72 -4.83 5.18
CA GLY A 77 24.38 -3.67 4.57
C GLY A 77 24.26 -2.37 5.37
N GLU A 78 24.62 -1.27 4.71
CA GLU A 78 24.70 0.09 5.28
C GLU A 78 23.57 1.02 4.80
N ALA A 79 22.78 0.57 3.82
CA ALA A 79 21.61 1.31 3.36
C ALA A 79 20.46 1.13 4.35
N ASP A 80 19.62 2.14 4.53
CA ASP A 80 18.46 2.07 5.42
C ASP A 80 17.32 3.03 5.02
N LEU A 81 16.30 3.11 5.89
CA LEU A 81 15.17 4.01 5.77
C LEU A 81 15.22 5.13 6.82
N SER A 82 16.40 5.55 7.26
CA SER A 82 16.56 6.65 8.23
C SER A 82 15.96 7.98 7.74
N ALA A 83 15.95 8.21 6.43
CA ALA A 83 15.35 9.38 5.79
C ALA A 83 13.82 9.27 5.58
N PHE A 84 13.22 8.11 5.87
CA PHE A 84 11.77 7.93 5.71
C PHE A 84 11.03 8.73 6.79
N PRO A 85 9.96 9.47 6.42
CA PRO A 85 9.26 10.32 7.37
C PRO A 85 8.58 9.49 8.48
N VAL A 86 8.79 9.91 9.72
CA VAL A 86 8.11 9.37 10.91
C VAL A 86 7.00 10.32 11.37
N GLY A 87 6.09 9.82 12.21
CA GLY A 87 4.91 10.57 12.61
C GLY A 87 3.85 10.59 11.51
N GLU A 88 3.11 11.69 11.43
CA GLU A 88 2.06 11.85 10.43
C GLU A 88 2.64 12.27 9.08
N SER A 89 2.22 11.61 8.00
CA SER A 89 2.64 11.97 6.64
C SER A 89 1.59 11.57 5.61
N THR A 90 1.50 12.35 4.54
CA THR A 90 0.68 12.01 3.37
C THR A 90 1.59 11.52 2.25
N LEU A 91 1.44 10.26 1.86
CA LEU A 91 2.22 9.63 0.79
C LEU A 91 1.26 9.10 -0.26
N SER A 92 1.51 9.39 -1.55
CA SER A 92 0.59 9.04 -2.66
C SER A 92 -0.89 9.37 -2.39
N GLY A 93 -1.16 10.50 -1.72
CA GLY A 93 -2.53 10.95 -1.42
C GLY A 93 -3.22 10.24 -0.25
N VAL A 94 -2.50 9.40 0.52
CA VAL A 94 -3.03 8.66 1.68
C VAL A 94 -2.30 9.11 2.94
N ARG A 95 -3.05 9.37 4.02
CA ARG A 95 -2.49 9.70 5.34
C ARG A 95 -2.01 8.45 6.04
N TYR A 96 -0.79 8.47 6.56
CA TYR A 96 -0.19 7.43 7.37
C TYR A 96 0.33 8.00 8.68
N VAL A 97 0.48 7.11 9.66
CA VAL A 97 1.14 7.39 10.92
C VAL A 97 2.22 6.34 11.11
N LEU A 98 3.48 6.75 11.05
CA LEU A 98 4.59 5.94 11.54
C LEU A 98 4.90 6.34 12.97
N ARG A 99 5.40 5.38 13.75
CA ARG A 99 5.86 5.66 15.12
C ARG A 99 7.03 6.66 15.07
N ASP A 100 6.94 7.72 15.87
CA ASP A 100 8.00 8.72 16.06
C ASP A 100 8.76 8.43 17.37
N PHE A 101 10.10 8.47 17.32
CA PHE A 101 11.01 7.91 18.33
C PHE A 101 11.80 8.96 19.12
N ARG A 102 11.32 10.21 19.19
CA ARG A 102 12.08 11.32 19.82
C ARG A 102 12.57 11.05 21.25
N THR A 103 12.04 10.04 21.95
CA THR A 103 12.37 9.77 23.36
C THR A 103 12.93 8.37 23.66
N SER A 104 12.84 7.38 22.76
CA SER A 104 13.46 6.06 22.91
C SER A 104 13.36 5.26 21.61
N PRO A 105 14.39 4.50 21.21
CA PRO A 105 14.31 3.68 20.01
C PRO A 105 13.47 2.43 20.27
N LEU A 106 12.28 2.42 19.71
CA LEU A 106 11.45 1.22 19.64
C LEU A 106 11.45 0.72 18.18
N PRO A 107 11.11 -0.55 17.95
CA PRO A 107 10.79 -1.03 16.61
C PRO A 107 9.71 -0.18 15.92
N ALA A 108 9.84 -0.01 14.61
CA ALA A 108 9.04 0.88 13.77
C ALA A 108 8.28 0.16 12.67
N CYS A 109 8.72 -1.04 12.30
CA CYS A 109 8.12 -1.82 11.23
C CYS A 109 7.92 -3.26 11.64
N VAL A 110 7.09 -3.94 10.86
CA VAL A 110 6.94 -5.40 10.88
C VAL A 110 7.79 -5.97 9.77
N MET A 111 8.86 -6.69 10.11
CA MET A 111 9.71 -7.41 9.17
C MET A 111 9.53 -8.91 9.39
N LEU A 112 9.45 -9.67 8.30
CA LEU A 112 9.41 -11.13 8.37
C LEU A 112 10.81 -11.72 8.31
N SER A 113 10.93 -13.01 8.63
CA SER A 113 12.18 -13.76 8.48
C SER A 113 12.62 -13.85 7.02
N GLY A 114 13.88 -14.22 6.81
CA GLY A 114 14.42 -14.59 5.52
C GLY A 114 15.88 -14.21 5.37
N PRO A 115 16.50 -14.48 4.22
CA PRO A 115 17.90 -14.15 3.98
C PRO A 115 18.17 -12.65 4.13
N GLY A 116 19.34 -12.30 4.69
CA GLY A 116 19.76 -10.90 4.85
C GLY A 116 19.01 -10.09 5.91
N VAL A 117 18.17 -10.73 6.72
CA VAL A 117 17.50 -10.09 7.87
C VAL A 117 18.33 -10.29 9.14
N ARG A 118 18.50 -9.22 9.93
CA ARG A 118 19.19 -9.27 11.22
C ARG A 118 18.22 -9.70 12.34
N GLY A 119 18.66 -10.67 13.14
CA GLY A 119 17.89 -11.16 14.30
C GLY A 119 16.91 -12.29 13.97
N LYS A 120 16.24 -12.80 15.01
CA LYS A 120 15.21 -13.84 14.87
C LYS A 120 13.86 -13.19 14.58
N MET A 121 13.55 -13.02 13.30
CA MET A 121 12.24 -12.53 12.84
C MET A 121 11.26 -13.70 12.63
N PRO A 122 9.95 -13.46 12.71
CA PRO A 122 8.94 -14.49 12.49
C PRO A 122 8.60 -14.66 11.00
N GLU A 123 8.14 -15.85 10.60
CA GLU A 123 7.65 -16.11 9.22
C GLU A 123 6.27 -15.47 8.97
N ALA A 124 5.52 -15.18 10.04
CA ALA A 124 4.25 -14.50 10.00
C ALA A 124 4.08 -13.57 11.21
N VAL A 125 3.41 -12.46 11.02
CA VAL A 125 2.91 -11.61 12.11
C VAL A 125 1.40 -11.52 11.99
N GLU A 126 0.74 -12.06 12.99
CA GLU A 126 -0.72 -12.19 13.04
C GLU A 126 -1.36 -11.17 13.98
N GLY A 127 -2.63 -10.88 13.72
CA GLY A 127 -3.47 -10.14 14.64
C GLY A 127 -3.13 -8.65 14.72
N ILE A 128 -2.72 -8.01 13.63
CA ILE A 128 -2.66 -6.54 13.56
C ILE A 128 -4.10 -6.04 13.64
N ARG A 129 -4.47 -5.50 14.80
CA ARG A 129 -5.85 -5.14 15.14
C ARG A 129 -6.33 -3.94 14.30
N ALA A 130 -7.48 -4.09 13.65
CA ALA A 130 -8.10 -3.03 12.85
C ALA A 130 -9.43 -2.55 13.45
N ASP A 131 -10.33 -3.49 13.77
CA ASP A 131 -11.68 -3.29 14.32
C ASP A 131 -12.47 -2.13 13.73
N LEU A 132 -12.53 -2.08 12.41
CA LEU A 132 -13.23 -1.03 11.68
C LEU A 132 -13.82 -1.54 10.37
N LYS A 133 -14.83 -0.85 9.86
CA LYS A 133 -15.30 -1.01 8.49
C LYS A 133 -14.47 -0.11 7.57
N ALA A 134 -14.11 -0.62 6.40
CA ALA A 134 -13.32 0.11 5.41
C ALA A 134 -13.74 -0.29 4.00
N ASP A 135 -13.71 0.65 3.06
CA ASP A 135 -13.90 0.37 1.63
C ASP A 135 -12.59 -0.08 0.97
N ALA A 136 -11.45 0.31 1.53
CA ALA A 136 -10.13 -0.08 1.07
C ALA A 136 -9.10 -0.10 2.21
N LEU A 137 -8.03 -0.87 2.01
CA LEU A 137 -6.79 -0.78 2.78
C LEU A 137 -5.68 -0.28 1.88
N PHE A 138 -4.77 0.47 2.47
CA PHE A 138 -3.54 0.94 1.83
C PHE A 138 -2.36 0.47 2.66
N PHE A 139 -1.52 -0.37 2.06
CA PHE A 139 -0.35 -0.95 2.69
C PHE A 139 0.90 -0.20 2.23
N LEU A 140 1.65 0.37 3.16
CA LEU A 140 3.01 0.86 2.91
C LEU A 140 4.01 -0.22 3.30
N HIS A 141 4.73 -0.74 2.32
CA HIS A 141 5.72 -1.77 2.54
C HIS A 141 6.95 -1.60 1.63
N THR A 142 7.97 -2.38 1.94
CA THR A 142 9.18 -2.55 1.13
C THR A 142 9.49 -4.03 0.99
N PHE A 143 10.36 -4.36 0.05
CA PHE A 143 10.82 -5.72 -0.15
C PHE A 143 12.32 -5.71 -0.48
N ARG A 144 13.11 -6.47 0.27
CA ARG A 144 14.50 -6.75 -0.07
C ARG A 144 14.56 -7.92 -1.02
N GLN A 145 14.87 -7.65 -2.27
CA GLN A 145 15.03 -8.66 -3.30
C GLN A 145 16.38 -9.38 -3.17
N ASP A 146 16.34 -10.70 -3.02
CA ASP A 146 17.52 -11.58 -3.06
C ASP A 146 17.79 -12.11 -4.48
N LYS A 147 16.73 -12.52 -5.17
CA LYS A 147 16.80 -13.10 -6.51
C LYS A 147 15.80 -12.42 -7.43
N GLU A 148 16.26 -12.10 -8.63
CA GLU A 148 15.38 -11.60 -9.69
C GLU A 148 14.45 -12.72 -10.19
N TRP A 149 13.14 -12.44 -10.24
CA TRP A 149 12.20 -13.31 -10.94
C TRP A 149 12.15 -12.97 -12.44
N LYS A 150 12.15 -14.00 -13.29
CA LYS A 150 11.94 -13.89 -14.73
C LYS A 150 10.91 -14.93 -15.17
N PRO A 151 10.02 -14.61 -16.12
CA PRO A 151 9.13 -15.59 -16.72
C PRO A 151 9.91 -16.77 -17.30
N SER A 152 9.44 -17.99 -17.07
CA SER A 152 9.96 -19.21 -17.68
C SER A 152 8.85 -19.99 -18.38
N LYS A 153 9.19 -21.12 -19.01
CA LYS A 153 8.18 -22.02 -19.60
C LYS A 153 7.24 -22.58 -18.54
N GLU A 154 7.77 -22.82 -17.34
CA GLU A 154 7.08 -23.42 -16.19
C GLU A 154 6.31 -22.38 -15.35
N ALA A 155 6.80 -21.14 -15.30
CA ALA A 155 6.19 -20.05 -14.53
C ALA A 155 6.11 -18.76 -15.36
N LYS A 156 4.95 -18.54 -15.99
CA LYS A 156 4.69 -17.34 -16.80
C LYS A 156 4.31 -16.11 -15.97
N GLU A 157 3.69 -16.33 -14.82
CA GLU A 157 3.20 -15.28 -13.93
C GLU A 157 4.16 -15.06 -12.75
N PRO A 158 4.32 -13.81 -12.29
CA PRO A 158 5.15 -13.53 -11.12
C PRO A 158 4.60 -14.24 -9.87
N PRO A 159 5.48 -14.80 -9.01
CA PRO A 159 5.08 -15.46 -7.79
C PRO A 159 4.52 -14.46 -6.79
N THR A 160 3.65 -14.95 -5.90
CA THR A 160 3.30 -14.26 -4.67
C THR A 160 4.48 -14.33 -3.71
N VAL A 161 5.07 -13.19 -3.36
CA VAL A 161 6.26 -13.14 -2.48
C VAL A 161 5.90 -13.00 -1.01
N PHE A 162 4.72 -12.44 -0.72
CA PHE A 162 4.08 -12.46 0.59
C PHE A 162 2.59 -12.15 0.43
N GLU A 163 1.84 -12.32 1.50
CA GLU A 163 0.40 -12.14 1.53
C GLU A 163 0.00 -11.33 2.75
N TYR A 164 -1.07 -10.56 2.59
CA TYR A 164 -1.88 -10.14 3.73
C TYR A 164 -3.08 -11.08 3.89
N VAL A 165 -3.49 -11.36 5.12
CA VAL A 165 -4.73 -12.06 5.41
C VAL A 165 -5.64 -11.13 6.19
N VAL A 166 -6.78 -10.78 5.60
CA VAL A 166 -7.78 -9.90 6.21
C VAL A 166 -8.84 -10.76 6.87
N HIS A 167 -8.96 -10.66 8.19
CA HIS A 167 -9.96 -11.37 8.99
C HIS A 167 -11.13 -10.44 9.31
N TYR A 168 -12.35 -10.87 9.03
CA TYR A 168 -13.56 -10.12 9.34
C TYR A 168 -14.14 -10.53 10.69
N ALA A 169 -14.93 -9.65 11.29
CA ALA A 169 -15.60 -9.90 12.57
C ALA A 169 -16.59 -11.08 12.52
N ASP A 170 -17.13 -11.39 11.35
CA ASP A 170 -18.02 -12.54 11.11
C ASP A 170 -17.27 -13.87 10.92
N GLY A 171 -15.94 -13.89 11.11
CA GLY A 171 -15.11 -15.09 11.06
C GLY A 171 -14.64 -15.48 9.66
N LYS A 172 -15.07 -14.79 8.59
CA LYS A 172 -14.55 -15.03 7.24
C LYS A 172 -13.19 -14.35 7.05
N THR A 173 -12.46 -14.79 6.04
CA THR A 173 -11.11 -14.29 5.70
C THR A 173 -10.96 -14.04 4.21
N VAL A 174 -10.11 -13.08 3.83
CA VAL A 174 -9.66 -12.88 2.45
C VAL A 174 -8.14 -12.81 2.41
N VAL A 175 -7.53 -13.55 1.48
CA VAL A 175 -6.09 -13.49 1.19
C VAL A 175 -5.84 -12.43 0.12
N VAL A 176 -4.87 -11.56 0.37
CA VAL A 176 -4.43 -10.49 -0.54
C VAL A 176 -3.00 -10.79 -0.98
N PRO A 177 -2.81 -11.37 -2.18
CA PRO A 177 -1.49 -11.75 -2.66
C PRO A 177 -0.68 -10.53 -3.10
N VAL A 178 0.57 -10.44 -2.65
CA VAL A 178 1.54 -9.45 -3.13
C VAL A 178 2.48 -10.12 -4.12
N LYS A 179 2.26 -9.84 -5.41
CA LYS A 179 3.04 -10.42 -6.51
C LYS A 179 4.33 -9.64 -6.76
N TYR A 180 5.42 -10.38 -6.98
CA TYR A 180 6.72 -9.84 -7.35
C TYR A 180 6.62 -8.91 -8.57
N GLY A 181 7.23 -7.73 -8.50
CA GLY A 181 7.27 -6.76 -9.60
C GLY A 181 5.92 -6.14 -9.97
N ARG A 182 4.87 -6.44 -9.19
CA ARG A 182 3.52 -5.91 -9.39
C ARG A 182 2.99 -5.17 -8.18
N GLY A 183 2.85 -5.87 -7.06
CA GLY A 183 2.44 -5.29 -5.78
C GLY A 183 3.62 -4.73 -4.99
N VAL A 184 4.85 -5.16 -5.32
CA VAL A 184 6.08 -4.72 -4.66
C VAL A 184 7.29 -4.91 -5.58
N GLY A 185 8.30 -4.06 -5.41
CA GLY A 185 9.60 -4.14 -6.09
C GLY A 185 10.73 -4.08 -5.07
N ASN A 186 11.98 -4.11 -5.54
CA ASN A 186 13.11 -3.98 -4.64
C ASN A 186 13.08 -2.61 -3.95
N TRP A 187 13.44 -2.57 -2.67
CA TRP A 187 13.48 -1.32 -1.92
C TRP A 187 14.68 -0.46 -2.27
N ILE A 188 15.67 -0.98 -3.00
CA ILE A 188 16.78 -0.22 -3.56
C ILE A 188 16.67 -0.22 -5.08
N GLU A 189 16.44 0.96 -5.66
CA GLU A 189 16.27 1.13 -7.10
C GLU A 189 17.16 2.24 -7.65
N THR A 190 17.67 2.06 -8.87
CA THR A 190 18.35 3.14 -9.59
C THR A 190 17.34 4.16 -10.14
N LYS A 191 16.13 3.69 -10.49
CA LYS A 191 15.06 4.54 -11.00
C LYS A 191 13.73 4.15 -10.35
N PRO A 192 13.41 4.72 -9.16
CA PRO A 192 12.15 4.48 -8.49
C PRO A 192 10.97 4.79 -9.40
N GLN A 193 10.04 3.85 -9.51
CA GLN A 193 8.83 4.00 -10.33
C GLN A 193 7.69 3.17 -9.76
N GLY A 194 6.46 3.58 -10.08
CA GLY A 194 5.26 2.78 -9.78
C GLY A 194 5.27 1.44 -10.52
N LEU A 195 4.55 0.49 -9.94
CA LEU A 195 4.31 -0.85 -10.44
C LEU A 195 2.83 -1.01 -10.81
N PRO A 196 2.46 -2.07 -11.57
CA PRO A 196 1.07 -2.30 -11.97
C PRO A 196 0.04 -2.23 -10.83
N ASP A 197 0.38 -2.77 -9.65
CA ASP A 197 -0.56 -2.89 -8.52
C ASP A 197 -0.14 -2.01 -7.32
N ALA A 198 0.95 -1.25 -7.42
CA ALA A 198 1.47 -0.42 -6.32
C ALA A 198 2.17 0.87 -6.78
N ALA A 199 1.94 1.98 -6.08
CA ALA A 199 2.64 3.24 -6.33
C ALA A 199 3.98 3.27 -5.60
N ALA A 200 5.03 3.86 -6.20
CA ALA A 200 6.23 4.26 -5.46
C ALA A 200 5.90 5.50 -4.62
N ALA A 201 5.45 5.27 -3.38
CA ALA A 201 4.85 6.30 -2.53
C ALA A 201 5.87 7.24 -1.89
N TRP A 202 7.10 6.76 -1.77
CA TRP A 202 8.24 7.55 -1.34
C TRP A 202 9.51 6.99 -1.96
N ALA A 203 10.43 7.88 -2.29
CA ALA A 203 11.80 7.51 -2.62
C ALA A 203 12.77 8.61 -2.18
N ALA A 204 13.95 8.22 -1.75
CA ALA A 204 15.05 9.15 -1.47
C ALA A 204 16.40 8.55 -1.83
N PRO A 205 17.36 9.37 -2.30
CA PRO A 205 18.73 8.90 -2.56
C PRO A 205 19.35 8.25 -1.33
N LEU A 206 20.03 7.11 -1.53
CA LEU A 206 20.83 6.49 -0.48
C LEU A 206 22.19 7.17 -0.42
N THR A 207 22.59 7.61 0.77
CA THR A 207 23.89 8.25 1.02
C THR A 207 25.07 7.38 0.58
N LYS A 208 24.93 6.05 0.69
CA LYS A 208 25.93 5.06 0.28
C LYS A 208 25.40 4.08 -0.78
N GLY A 209 24.70 4.60 -1.80
CA GLY A 209 24.01 3.78 -2.81
C GLY A 209 24.50 3.92 -4.26
N ALA A 210 25.59 4.65 -4.54
CA ALA A 210 26.08 4.87 -5.91
C ALA A 210 24.99 5.29 -6.92
N GLY A 211 24.20 6.32 -6.58
CA GLY A 211 23.10 6.81 -7.42
C GLY A 211 21.79 6.04 -7.28
N LYS A 212 21.72 5.04 -6.40
CA LYS A 212 20.47 4.36 -6.03
C LYS A 212 19.67 5.13 -4.98
N SER A 213 18.38 4.88 -4.96
CA SER A 213 17.43 5.40 -3.99
C SER A 213 16.77 4.27 -3.21
N ALA A 214 16.42 4.54 -1.96
CA ALA A 214 15.47 3.74 -1.22
C ALA A 214 14.06 4.01 -1.77
N VAL A 215 13.19 3.00 -1.78
CA VAL A 215 11.82 3.07 -2.30
C VAL A 215 10.86 2.39 -1.33
N VAL A 216 9.73 3.04 -1.09
CA VAL A 216 8.59 2.48 -0.36
C VAL A 216 7.37 2.43 -1.28
N TYR A 217 6.73 1.27 -1.33
CA TYR A 217 5.56 1.04 -2.17
C TYR A 217 4.28 1.15 -1.37
N GLN A 218 3.27 1.78 -1.98
CA GLN A 218 1.89 1.77 -1.53
C GLN A 218 1.08 0.83 -2.41
N MET A 219 0.61 -0.28 -1.86
CA MET A 219 -0.36 -1.17 -2.51
C MET A 219 -1.76 -0.88 -1.97
N GLN A 220 -2.72 -0.62 -2.86
CA GLN A 220 -4.13 -0.50 -2.49
C GLN A 220 -4.83 -1.85 -2.64
N TRP A 221 -5.68 -2.18 -1.67
CA TRP A 221 -6.61 -3.29 -1.77
C TRP A 221 -8.03 -2.81 -1.55
N THR A 222 -8.92 -3.10 -2.50
CA THR A 222 -10.36 -2.83 -2.38
C THR A 222 -11.00 -3.92 -1.53
N ASN A 223 -11.69 -3.52 -0.47
CA ASN A 223 -12.38 -4.45 0.41
C ASN A 223 -13.63 -5.02 -0.29
N PRO A 224 -13.72 -6.34 -0.57
CA PRO A 224 -14.90 -6.94 -1.17
C PRO A 224 -16.11 -6.97 -0.22
N ARG A 225 -15.91 -6.67 1.08
CA ARG A 225 -16.93 -6.70 2.13
C ARG A 225 -16.88 -5.42 2.98
N PRO A 226 -17.17 -4.25 2.41
CA PRO A 226 -17.02 -2.95 3.10
C PRO A 226 -18.00 -2.77 4.26
N ASP A 227 -19.14 -3.47 4.24
CA ASP A 227 -20.13 -3.43 5.30
C ASP A 227 -19.77 -4.34 6.49
N GLU A 228 -18.75 -5.20 6.36
CA GLU A 228 -18.25 -6.04 7.43
C GLU A 228 -17.02 -5.43 8.08
N ALA A 229 -16.96 -5.47 9.41
CA ALA A 229 -15.80 -4.97 10.12
C ALA A 229 -14.60 -5.89 9.88
N ILE A 230 -13.47 -5.32 9.50
CA ILE A 230 -12.17 -5.98 9.51
C ILE A 230 -11.74 -6.03 10.97
N LYS A 231 -11.55 -7.24 11.49
CA LYS A 231 -11.10 -7.52 12.86
C LYS A 231 -9.59 -7.37 12.95
N SER A 232 -8.87 -8.08 12.10
CA SER A 232 -7.40 -8.07 12.10
C SER A 232 -6.83 -8.34 10.72
N ILE A 233 -5.54 -8.02 10.59
CA ILE A 233 -4.75 -8.25 9.41
C ILE A 233 -3.51 -9.03 9.83
N ASP A 234 -3.13 -10.03 9.03
CA ASP A 234 -1.86 -10.73 9.17
C ASP A 234 -0.97 -10.37 7.98
N ILE A 235 0.34 -10.49 8.16
CA ILE A 235 1.32 -10.53 7.07
C ILE A 235 2.13 -11.82 7.20
N ARG A 236 2.25 -12.56 6.10
CA ARG A 236 2.96 -13.86 6.07
C ARG A 236 3.53 -14.14 4.69
N TYR A 237 4.44 -15.09 4.59
CA TYR A 237 4.85 -15.64 3.30
C TYR A 237 5.13 -17.14 3.41
N ASP A 238 5.07 -17.87 2.28
CA ASP A 238 5.58 -19.25 2.22
C ASP A 238 7.11 -19.19 2.24
N ALA A 239 7.72 -19.71 3.31
CA ALA A 239 9.17 -19.79 3.47
C ALA A 239 9.89 -20.30 2.21
N LYS A 240 9.32 -21.25 1.48
CA LYS A 240 9.92 -21.80 0.25
C LYS A 240 9.96 -20.80 -0.89
N VAL A 241 9.00 -19.89 -0.97
CA VAL A 241 8.91 -18.85 -2.01
C VAL A 241 9.63 -17.58 -1.56
N GLY A 242 9.30 -17.04 -0.38
CA GLY A 242 9.91 -15.78 0.06
C GLY A 242 11.41 -15.93 0.32
N ASN A 243 11.90 -17.05 0.87
CA ASN A 243 13.36 -17.22 1.04
C ASN A 243 14.11 -17.32 -0.30
N GLN A 244 13.41 -17.52 -1.43
CA GLN A 244 14.04 -17.46 -2.75
C GLN A 244 14.11 -16.04 -3.30
N TYR A 245 13.07 -15.23 -3.11
CA TYR A 245 12.93 -13.95 -3.80
C TYR A 245 13.28 -12.76 -2.93
N GLY A 246 13.06 -12.85 -1.62
CA GLY A 246 13.31 -11.73 -0.73
C GLY A 246 12.40 -11.65 0.49
N VAL A 247 12.58 -10.58 1.25
CA VAL A 247 11.93 -10.38 2.55
C VAL A 247 11.12 -9.09 2.56
N PRO A 248 9.84 -9.12 2.98
CA PRO A 248 9.06 -7.91 3.15
C PRO A 248 9.28 -7.21 4.49
N ALA A 249 9.10 -5.90 4.47
CA ALA A 249 8.87 -5.10 5.67
C ALA A 249 7.66 -4.18 5.48
N LEU A 250 6.68 -4.29 6.37
CA LEU A 250 5.49 -3.45 6.45
C LEU A 250 5.77 -2.28 7.39
N LEU A 251 5.56 -1.06 6.88
CA LEU A 251 5.80 0.19 7.59
C LEU A 251 4.50 0.77 8.17
N ALA A 252 3.42 0.75 7.40
CA ALA A 252 2.13 1.33 7.78
C ALA A 252 0.95 0.68 7.07
N ILE A 253 -0.22 0.71 7.72
CA ILE A 253 -1.50 0.38 7.10
C ILE A 253 -2.46 1.53 7.37
N THR A 254 -3.22 1.93 6.35
CA THR A 254 -4.32 2.90 6.50
C THR A 254 -5.60 2.34 5.90
N ALA A 255 -6.70 2.46 6.64
CA ALA A 255 -8.04 2.20 6.12
C ALA A 255 -8.63 3.44 5.44
N GLY A 256 -9.26 3.26 4.29
CA GLY A 256 -10.06 4.27 3.62
C GLY A 256 -11.54 3.94 3.67
N THR A 257 -12.37 4.93 4.00
CA THR A 257 -13.84 4.82 3.93
C THR A 257 -14.40 5.93 3.04
N ALA A 258 -15.19 5.57 2.04
CA ALA A 258 -15.87 6.52 1.18
C ALA A 258 -16.91 7.31 1.97
N ALA A 259 -16.94 8.63 1.78
CA ALA A 259 -18.05 9.43 2.27
C ALA A 259 -19.34 8.94 1.61
N LYS A 260 -20.29 8.43 2.39
CA LYS A 260 -21.64 8.12 1.90
C LYS A 260 -22.29 9.44 1.49
N LEU A 261 -22.43 9.68 0.19
CA LEU A 261 -23.30 10.74 -0.34
C LEU A 261 -24.74 10.32 -0.03
N TYR A 262 -25.39 11.00 0.90
CA TYR A 262 -26.83 10.89 1.02
C TYR A 262 -27.45 11.49 -0.25
N PRO A 263 -28.34 10.77 -0.97
CA PRO A 263 -29.12 11.42 -2.01
C PRO A 263 -29.94 12.51 -1.33
N LEU A 264 -29.78 13.76 -1.77
CA LEU A 264 -30.71 14.83 -1.45
C LEU A 264 -32.11 14.33 -1.82
N LEU A 265 -32.95 14.10 -0.82
CA LEU A 265 -34.36 13.79 -1.00
C LEU A 265 -34.95 14.93 -1.86
N LYS A 266 -35.23 14.65 -3.13
CA LYS A 266 -36.09 15.50 -3.96
C LYS A 266 -37.52 15.37 -3.43
N GLY A 267 -37.79 16.02 -2.32
CA GLY A 267 -39.14 16.32 -1.88
C GLY A 267 -39.42 17.78 -2.13
N VAL A 268 -40.14 18.10 -3.20
CA VAL A 268 -41.34 18.94 -3.17
C VAL A 268 -42.19 18.55 -4.38
N LYS A 269 -43.32 17.89 -4.13
CA LYS A 269 -44.47 17.93 -5.02
C LYS A 269 -45.10 19.32 -4.84
N HIS A 270 -45.20 20.11 -5.90
CA HIS A 270 -46.24 21.12 -5.98
C HIS A 270 -47.33 20.58 -6.91
N GLY A 271 -48.53 20.53 -6.36
CA GLY A 271 -49.75 20.22 -7.09
C GLY A 271 -50.26 21.41 -7.88
#